data_AF-D8U264-F1
#
_entry.id   AF-D8U264-F1
#
_cell.length_a   1.000
_cell.length_b   1.000
_cell.length_c   1.000
_cell.angle_alpha   90.00
_cell.angle_beta   90.00
_cell.angle_gamma   90.00
#
_symmetry.space_group_name_H-M   'P 1'
#
loop_
_entity.id
_entity.type
_entity.pdbx_description
1 polymer ?
#
loop_
_entity_poly.entity_id
_entity_poly.type
_entity_poly.pdbx_seq_one_letter_code
_entity_poly.pdbx_strand_id
1 'polypeptide(L)'
;LVVRYLPTLPPALDGLSLVVGEGEHVGLCGRTGAGKSTVVAALLRLVEAEAGRVLLYGVDVRAVPLSRLRASVGVLLQRPFLASGTVRENLDPVG
;
A
#
# COMPACT_ATOMS: atom_id res chain seq x y z
N LEU A 1 -3.21 -2.84 13.62
CA LEU A 1 -3.78 -2.01 12.52
C LEU A 1 -5.14 -2.58 12.17
N VAL A 2 -6.18 -1.73 12.14
CA VAL A 2 -7.54 -2.11 11.72
C VAL A 2 -7.91 -1.30 10.49
N VAL A 3 -8.38 -1.97 9.44
CA VAL A 3 -8.80 -1.35 8.17
C VAL A 3 -10.14 -1.90 7.76
N ARG A 4 -11.07 -1.00 7.44
CA ARG A 4 -12.42 -1.33 7.00
C ARG A 4 -12.77 -0.49 5.78
N TYR A 5 -13.34 -1.14 4.76
CA TYR A 5 -13.75 -0.45 3.53
C TYR A 5 -15.07 0.31 3.71
N LEU A 6 -16.02 -0.25 4.46
CA LEU A 6 -17.31 0.36 4.76
C LEU A 6 -17.70 0.06 6.21
N PRO A 7 -18.31 1.01 6.96
CA PRO A 7 -18.68 0.81 8.37
C PRO A 7 -19.54 -0.44 8.63
N THR A 8 -20.35 -0.84 7.65
CA THR A 8 -21.28 -1.98 7.74
C THR A 8 -20.63 -3.34 7.45
N LEU A 9 -19.42 -3.37 6.88
CA LEU A 9 -18.70 -4.59 6.55
C LEU A 9 -17.74 -4.97 7.67
N PRO A 10 -17.41 -6.26 7.86
CA PRO A 10 -16.34 -6.66 8.76
C PRO A 10 -14.98 -6.02 8.37
N PRO A 11 -14.06 -5.84 9.33
CA PRO A 11 -12.74 -5.28 9.03
C PRO A 11 -11.98 -6.22 8.08
N ALA A 12 -11.35 -5.63 7.05
CA ALA A 12 -10.52 -6.37 6.10
C ALA A 12 -9.13 -6.68 6.68
N LEU A 13 -8.66 -5.85 7.62
CA LEU A 13 -7.54 -6.14 8.50
C LEU A 13 -7.99 -5.88 9.93
N ASP A 14 -7.73 -6.81 10.83
CA ASP A 14 -8.09 -6.71 12.24
C ASP A 14 -6.86 -7.05 13.10
N GLY A 15 -6.38 -6.08 13.87
CA GLY A 15 -5.22 -6.28 14.76
C GLY A 15 -3.87 -6.52 14.09
N LEU A 16 -3.70 -6.28 12.77
CA LEU A 16 -2.43 -6.57 12.07
C LEU A 16 -1.25 -5.80 12.69
N SER A 17 -0.18 -6.52 13.01
CA SER A 17 1.11 -5.97 13.46
C SER A 17 2.23 -6.57 12.61
N LEU A 18 2.98 -5.73 11.92
CA LEU A 18 4.07 -6.12 11.02
C LEU A 18 5.15 -5.04 11.09
N VAL A 19 6.40 -5.47 11.15
CA VAL A 19 7.59 -4.62 11.02
C VAL A 19 8.44 -5.22 9.91
N VAL A 20 8.91 -4.37 9.00
CA VAL A 20 9.84 -4.74 7.93
C VAL A 20 11.05 -3.82 8.05
N GLY A 21 12.21 -4.41 8.26
CA GLY A 21 13.49 -3.73 8.37
C GLY A 21 14.02 -3.26 7.02
N GLU A 22 15.06 -2.42 7.08
CA GLU A 22 15.77 -1.98 5.88
C GLU A 22 16.45 -3.17 5.18
N GLY A 23 16.28 -3.27 3.85
CA GLY A 23 16.83 -4.36 3.05
C GLY A 23 16.10 -5.71 3.18
N GLU A 24 15.07 -5.82 4.02
CA GLU A 24 14.30 -7.04 4.15
C GLU A 24 13.34 -7.26 2.97
N HIS A 25 13.23 -8.52 2.56
CA HIS A 25 12.28 -8.96 1.54
C HIS A 25 11.22 -9.83 2.21
N VAL A 26 9.98 -9.34 2.28
CA VAL A 26 8.87 -10.03 2.96
C VAL A 26 7.80 -10.44 1.95
N GLY A 27 7.46 -11.73 1.97
CA GLY A 27 6.34 -12.27 1.21
C GLY A 27 5.05 -12.34 2.05
N LEU A 28 3.97 -11.73 1.56
CA LEU A 28 2.64 -11.83 2.19
C LEU A 28 1.82 -12.95 1.52
N CYS A 29 1.63 -14.08 2.20
CA CYS A 29 0.95 -15.25 1.67
C CYS A 29 -0.41 -15.48 2.35
N GLY A 30 -1.36 -16.07 1.60
CA GLY A 30 -2.68 -16.41 2.12
C GLY A 30 -3.74 -16.56 1.03
N ARG A 31 -4.89 -17.14 1.38
CA ARG A 31 -6.03 -17.34 0.45
C ARG A 31 -6.53 -16.01 -0.15
N THR A 32 -7.26 -16.07 -1.26
CA THR A 32 -8.01 -14.92 -1.78
C THR A 32 -8.92 -14.36 -0.69
N GLY A 33 -8.97 -13.03 -0.55
CA GLY A 33 -9.73 -12.36 0.52
C GLY A 33 -9.02 -12.24 1.87
N ALA A 34 -7.82 -12.80 2.04
CA ALA A 34 -7.08 -12.72 3.32
C ALA A 34 -6.47 -11.34 3.65
N GLY A 35 -6.87 -10.26 2.97
CA GLY A 35 -6.39 -8.90 3.27
C GLY A 35 -5.03 -8.51 2.67
N LYS A 36 -4.37 -9.36 1.87
CA LYS A 36 -3.05 -9.07 1.29
C LYS A 36 -2.98 -7.74 0.53
N SER A 37 -3.89 -7.52 -0.41
CA SER A 37 -3.96 -6.27 -1.17
C SER A 37 -4.39 -5.09 -0.29
N THR A 38 -5.13 -5.35 0.79
CA THR A 38 -5.52 -4.32 1.77
C THR A 38 -4.32 -3.80 2.56
N VAL A 39 -3.32 -4.65 2.86
CA VAL A 39 -2.06 -4.19 3.48
C VAL A 39 -1.37 -3.16 2.60
N VAL A 40 -1.23 -3.45 1.30
CA VAL A 40 -0.64 -2.53 0.32
C VAL A 40 -1.48 -1.25 0.18
N ALA A 41 -2.81 -1.38 0.14
CA ALA A 41 -3.71 -0.23 0.07
C ALA A 41 -3.61 0.69 1.29
N ALA A 42 -3.45 0.14 2.50
CA ALA A 42 -3.25 0.90 3.72
C ALA A 42 -1.87 1.61 3.73
N LEU A 43 -0.81 0.93 3.27
CA LEU A 43 0.53 1.50 3.15
C LEU A 43 0.55 2.76 2.27
N LEU A 44 -0.15 2.70 1.13
CA LEU A 44 -0.22 3.80 0.16
C LEU A 44 -1.32 4.84 0.48
N ARG A 45 -2.01 4.68 1.61
CA ARG A 45 -3.21 5.45 1.99
C ARG A 45 -4.21 5.55 0.84
N LEU A 46 -4.50 4.42 0.20
CA LEU A 46 -5.66 4.25 -0.68
C LEU A 46 -6.92 3.96 0.14
N VAL A 47 -6.74 3.41 1.33
CA VAL A 47 -7.78 3.24 2.36
C VAL A 47 -7.19 3.70 3.69
N GLU A 48 -7.94 4.52 4.43
CA GLU A 48 -7.51 5.01 5.74
C GLU A 48 -7.72 3.93 6.81
N ALA A 49 -6.78 3.82 7.74
CA ALA A 49 -6.91 2.91 8.86
C ALA A 49 -7.96 3.43 9.87
N GLU A 50 -8.84 2.55 10.33
CA GLU A 50 -9.82 2.83 11.38
C GLU A 50 -9.13 2.93 12.75
N ALA A 51 -8.15 2.05 13.02
CA ALA A 51 -7.37 2.06 14.24
C ALA A 51 -5.91 1.65 14.03
N GLY A 52 -5.03 2.15 14.90
CA GLY A 52 -3.58 2.00 14.78
C GLY A 52 -2.97 2.99 13.79
N ARG A 53 -1.75 2.70 13.34
CA ARG A 53 -0.96 3.57 12.46
C ARG A 53 -0.11 2.75 11.52
N VAL A 54 0.23 3.33 10.37
CA VAL A 54 1.23 2.81 9.44
C VAL A 54 2.41 3.78 9.46
N LEU A 55 3.61 3.23 9.62
CA LEU A 55 4.84 4.01 9.67
C LEU A 55 5.70 3.67 8.47
N LEU A 56 6.21 4.70 7.78
CA LEU A 56 7.22 4.56 6.75
C LEU A 56 8.47 5.33 7.20
N TYR A 57 9.60 4.63 7.33
CA TYR A 57 10.83 5.19 7.92
C TYR A 57 10.61 5.85 9.29
N GLY A 58 9.74 5.25 10.12
CA GLY A 58 9.39 5.77 11.45
C GLY A 58 8.40 6.95 11.47
N VAL A 59 8.01 7.48 10.31
CA VAL A 59 7.05 8.60 10.19
C VAL A 59 5.65 8.06 9.91
N ASP A 60 4.64 8.56 10.64
CA ASP A 60 3.25 8.22 10.34
C ASP A 60 2.85 8.75 8.95
N VAL A 61 2.36 7.85 8.11
CA VAL A 61 1.94 8.18 6.73
C VAL A 61 0.84 9.25 6.68
N ARG A 62 0.09 9.46 7.76
CA ARG A 62 -0.93 10.52 7.89
C ARG A 62 -0.33 11.92 7.98
N ALA A 63 0.89 12.04 8.49
CA ALA A 63 1.62 13.31 8.60
C ALA A 63 2.28 13.75 7.28
N VAL A 64 2.27 12.89 6.25
CA VAL A 64 2.94 13.13 4.97
C VAL A 64 1.89 13.46 3.89
N PRO A 65 2.13 14.48 3.05
CA PRO A 65 1.30 14.73 1.88
C PRO A 65 1.24 13.51 0.96
N LEU A 66 0.05 13.17 0.44
CA LEU A 66 -0.16 11.97 -0.37
C LEU A 66 0.75 11.88 -1.61
N SER A 67 1.04 13.02 -2.25
CA SER A 67 1.95 13.08 -3.40
C SER A 67 3.36 12.61 -3.03
N ARG A 68 3.89 13.10 -1.90
CA ARG A 68 5.21 12.72 -1.39
C ARG A 68 5.24 11.26 -0.92
N LEU A 69 4.21 10.83 -0.19
CA LEU A 69 4.10 9.45 0.27
C LEU A 69 4.13 8.46 -0.90
N ARG A 70 3.29 8.69 -1.92
CA ARG A 70 3.17 7.77 -3.06
C ARG A 70 4.36 7.83 -4.01
N ALA A 71 5.03 8.98 -4.13
CA ALA A 71 6.29 9.08 -4.87
C ALA A 71 7.45 8.35 -4.18
N SER A 72 7.39 8.13 -2.86
CA SER A 72 8.42 7.41 -2.11
C SER A 72 8.31 5.89 -2.16
N VAL A 73 7.27 5.34 -2.82
CA VAL A 73 7.00 3.90 -2.88
C VAL A 73 6.78 3.46 -4.32
N GLY A 74 7.64 2.59 -4.83
CA GLY A 74 7.42 1.90 -6.10
C GLY A 74 6.40 0.77 -5.94
N VAL A 75 5.44 0.66 -6.87
CA VAL A 75 4.37 -0.34 -6.82
C VAL A 75 4.23 -1.01 -8.17
N LEU A 76 4.27 -2.35 -8.18
CA LEU A 76 3.89 -3.15 -9.33
C LEU A 76 2.50 -3.72 -9.11
N LEU A 77 1.55 -3.31 -9.95
CA LEU A 77 0.16 -3.75 -9.85
C LEU A 77 -0.01 -5.16 -10.41
N GLN A 78 -0.96 -5.92 -9.85
CA GLN A 78 -1.33 -7.24 -10.36
C GLN A 78 -1.75 -7.20 -11.84
N ARG A 79 -2.33 -6.08 -12.28
CA ARG A 79 -2.56 -5.76 -13.70
C ARG A 79 -1.83 -4.45 -13.99
N PRO A 80 -0.71 -4.46 -14.74
CA PRO A 80 -0.02 -3.23 -15.06
C PRO A 80 -0.90 -2.36 -15.95
N PHE A 81 -0.86 -1.06 -15.70
CA PHE A 81 -1.41 -0.06 -16.62
C PHE A 81 -0.35 0.21 -17.69
N LEU A 82 -0.75 0.15 -18.95
CA LEU A 82 0.09 0.54 -20.09
C LEU A 82 -0.61 1.66 -20.83
N ALA A 83 0.13 2.72 -21.11
CA ALA A 83 -0.29 3.80 -21.99
C ALA A 83 0.18 3.51 -23.42
N SER A 84 -0.56 4.00 -24.41
CA SER A 84 -0.09 4.02 -25.79
C SER A 84 1.23 4.81 -25.87
N GLY A 85 2.25 4.19 -26.47
CA GLY A 85 3.59 4.77 -26.54
C GLY A 85 4.66 3.69 -26.66
N THR A 86 5.90 4.10 -26.56
CA THR A 86 7.08 3.25 -26.52
C THR A 86 7.26 2.61 -25.15
N VAL A 87 8.14 1.59 -25.09
CA VAL A 87 8.56 1.00 -23.82
C VAL A 87 9.20 2.05 -22.90
N ARG A 88 10.01 2.96 -23.45
CA ARG A 88 10.66 4.03 -22.67
C ARG A 88 9.63 4.93 -22.01
N GLU A 89 8.62 5.38 -22.74
CA GLU A 89 7.56 6.26 -22.22
C GLU A 89 6.72 5.57 -21.13
N ASN A 90 6.59 4.24 -21.16
CA ASN A 90 5.88 3.50 -20.11
C ASN A 90 6.75 3.23 -18.87
N LEU A 91 8.07 3.04 -19.05
CA LEU A 91 9.01 2.84 -17.94
C LEU A 91 9.40 4.14 -17.25
N ASP A 92 9.44 5.23 -18.02
CA ASP A 92 9.82 6.56 -17.57
C ASP A 92 8.85 7.62 -18.13
N PRO A 93 7.64 7.72 -17.54
CA PRO A 93 6.61 8.63 -18.01
C PRO A 93 6.90 10.10 -17.70
N VAL A 94 7.95 10.41 -16.94
CA VAL A 94 8.33 11.79 -16.55
C VAL A 94 9.66 12.24 -17.16
N GLY A 95 10.47 11.32 -17.67
CA GLY A 95 11.68 11.59 -18.44
C GLY A 95 12.97 11.56 -17.65
#